data_AF-A0A7A9P9Q0-F1
#
_entry.id   AF-A0A7A9P9Q0-F1
#
_cell.length_a   1.000
_cell.length_b   1.000
_cell.length_c   1.000
_cell.angle_alpha   90.00
_cell.angle_beta   90.00
_cell.angle_gamma   90.00
#
_symmetry.space_group_name_H-M   'P 1'
#
loop_
_entity.id
_entity.type
_entity.pdbx_description
1 polymer ?
#
loop_
_entity_poly.entity_id
_entity_poly.type
_entity_poly.pdbx_seq_one_letter_code
_entity_poly.pdbx_strand_id
1 'polypeptide(L)' 'MESLSEGTTAGYQQIHDGIIHLVDSARTETVRSVNALMTATYQEIGRRIVEFEQGGEARAAYGAQLIKRLSKDLCLRY' A
#
# COMPACT_ATOMS: atom_id res chain seq x y z
N MET A 1 28.96 -40.81 -17.99
CA MET A 1 28.95 -40.16 -16.67
C MET A 1 28.53 -38.68 -16.74
N GLU A 2 28.54 -38.05 -17.92
CA GLU A 2 28.17 -36.62 -18.12
C GLU A 2 26.65 -36.34 -18.09
N SER A 3 25.79 -37.25 -18.54
CA SER A 3 24.35 -36.98 -18.71
C SER A 3 23.54 -36.88 -17.41
N LEU A 4 24.05 -37.40 -16.28
CA LEU A 4 23.37 -37.31 -14.97
C LEU A 4 23.61 -35.94 -14.28
N SER A 5 24.66 -35.21 -14.69
CA SER A 5 25.03 -33.90 -14.14
C SER A 5 24.17 -32.75 -14.72
N GLU A 6 23.85 -32.82 -16.02
CA GLU A 6 23.01 -31.80 -16.68
C GLU A 6 21.57 -31.82 -16.18
N GLY A 7 20.98 -33.00 -15.96
CA GLY A 7 19.62 -33.14 -15.45
C GLY A 7 19.43 -32.57 -14.03
N THR A 8 20.46 -32.67 -13.19
CA THR A 8 20.43 -32.14 -11.82
C THR A 8 20.56 -30.62 -11.81
N THR A 9 21.40 -30.07 -12.68
CA THR A 9 21.56 -28.61 -12.86
C THR A 9 20.29 -27.97 -13.41
N ALA A 10 19.64 -28.60 -14.39
CA ALA A 10 18.39 -28.12 -14.96
C ALA A 10 17.23 -28.13 -13.93
N GLY A 11 17.11 -29.21 -13.13
CA GLY A 11 16.11 -29.29 -12.06
C GLY A 11 16.33 -28.26 -10.96
N TYR A 12 17.58 -28.01 -10.58
CA TYR A 12 17.93 -26.95 -9.64
C TYR A 12 17.57 -25.56 -10.18
N GLN A 13 17.93 -25.27 -11.43
CA GLN A 13 17.61 -23.98 -12.06
C GLN A 13 16.10 -23.74 -12.11
N GLN A 14 15.31 -24.77 -12.41
CA GLN A 14 13.86 -24.67 -12.43
C GLN A 14 13.26 -24.35 -11.06
N ILE A 15 13.75 -24.99 -9.98
CA ILE A 15 13.32 -24.68 -8.61
C ILE A 15 13.77 -23.27 -8.21
N HIS A 16 15.01 -22.91 -8.52
CA HIS A 16 15.57 -21.59 -8.26
C HIS A 16 14.72 -20.47 -8.90
N ASP A 17 14.41 -20.60 -10.19
CA ASP A 17 13.61 -19.62 -10.92
C ASP A 17 12.17 -19.59 -10.41
N GLY A 18 11.60 -20.75 -10.04
CA GLY A 18 10.30 -20.83 -9.40
C GLY A 18 10.24 -20.08 -8.06
N ILE A 19 11.29 -20.19 -7.23
CA ILE A 19 11.38 -19.45 -5.96
C ILE A 19 11.49 -17.95 -6.22
N ILE A 20 12.32 -17.51 -7.17
CA ILE A 20 12.43 -16.10 -7.54
C ILE A 20 11.07 -15.55 -7.97
N HIS A 21 10.39 -16.24 -8.90
CA HIS A 21 9.08 -15.82 -9.37
C HIS A 21 8.05 -15.74 -8.24
N LEU A 22 8.07 -16.67 -7.28
CA LEU A 22 7.18 -16.65 -6.13
C LEU A 22 7.43 -15.43 -5.24
N VAL A 23 8.69 -15.12 -4.95
CA VAL A 23 9.07 -13.96 -4.12
C VAL A 23 8.71 -12.65 -4.82
N ASP A 24 8.98 -12.53 -6.12
CA ASP A 24 8.67 -11.33 -6.90
C ASP A 24 7.17 -11.08 -7.02
N SER A 25 6.40 -12.15 -7.21
CA SER A 25 4.93 -12.10 -7.22
C SER A 25 4.38 -11.66 -5.87
N ALA A 26 4.86 -12.24 -4.78
CA ALA A 26 4.45 -11.88 -3.42
C ALA A 26 4.77 -10.42 -3.10
N ARG A 27 5.95 -9.93 -3.49
CA ARG A 27 6.35 -8.52 -3.32
C ARG A 27 5.42 -7.58 -4.09
N THR A 28 5.17 -7.89 -5.36
CA THR A 28 4.31 -7.07 -6.22
C THR A 28 2.89 -7.00 -5.66
N GLU A 29 2.33 -8.13 -5.24
CA GLU A 29 0.98 -8.17 -4.66
C GLU A 29 0.90 -7.45 -3.32
N THR A 30 1.94 -7.57 -2.48
CA THR A 30 2.02 -6.84 -1.21
C THR A 30 2.01 -5.33 -1.44
N VAL A 31 2.84 -4.83 -2.36
CA VAL A 31 2.89 -3.39 -2.69
C VAL A 31 1.53 -2.91 -3.21
N ARG A 32 0.88 -3.68 -4.09
CA ARG A 32 -0.45 -3.36 -4.61
C ARG A 32 -1.49 -3.29 -3.49
N SER A 33 -1.51 -4.28 -2.61
CA SER A 33 -2.45 -4.35 -1.49
C SER A 33 -2.27 -3.18 -0.52
N VAL A 34 -1.02 -2.88 -0.14
CA VAL A 34 -0.70 -1.73 0.71
C VAL A 34 -1.12 -0.42 0.05
N ASN A 35 -0.82 -0.23 -1.24
CA ASN A 35 -1.19 0.99 -1.97
C ASN A 35 -2.71 1.16 -2.06
N ALA A 36 -3.46 0.08 -2.28
CA ALA A 36 -4.91 0.10 -2.29
C ALA A 36 -5.46 0.51 -0.92
N LEU A 37 -4.93 -0.07 0.17
CA LEU A 37 -5.32 0.26 1.53
C LEU A 37 -4.99 1.72 1.89
N MET A 38 -3.80 2.19 1.54
CA MET A 38 -3.39 3.58 1.77
C MET A 38 -4.29 4.56 1.00
N THR A 39 -4.58 4.27 -0.26
CA THR A 39 -5.46 5.10 -1.09
C THR A 39 -6.86 5.20 -0.48
N ALA A 40 -7.45 4.06 -0.10
CA ALA A 40 -8.76 4.04 0.55
C ALA A 40 -8.73 4.80 1.89
N THR A 41 -7.66 4.65 2.67
CA THR A 41 -7.49 5.35 3.95
C THR A 41 -7.44 6.85 3.76
N TYR A 42 -6.65 7.35 2.80
CA TYR A 42 -6.57 8.79 2.52
C TYR A 42 -7.86 9.36 1.96
N GLN A 43 -8.58 8.61 1.11
CA GLN A 43 -9.92 9.01 0.66
C GLN A 43 -10.90 9.14 1.82
N GLU A 44 -10.91 8.18 2.74
CA GLU A 44 -11.80 8.20 3.91
C GLU A 44 -11.44 9.32 4.89
N ILE A 45 -10.16 9.62 5.08
CA ILE A 45 -9.72 10.79 5.85
C ILE A 45 -10.25 12.08 5.21
N GLY A 46 -10.09 12.23 3.89
CA GLY A 46 -10.61 13.38 3.15
C GLY A 46 -12.14 13.52 3.27
N ARG A 47 -12.88 12.42 3.11
CA ARG A 47 -14.34 12.39 3.28
C ARG A 47 -14.76 12.89 4.66
N ARG A 48 -14.14 12.37 5.73
CA ARG A 48 -14.44 12.78 7.11
C ARG A 48 -14.15 14.27 7.37
N ILE A 49 -13.07 14.80 6.80
CA ILE A 49 -12.74 16.22 6.90
C ILE A 49 -13.83 17.05 6.21
N VAL A 50 -14.21 16.69 4.98
CA VAL A 50 -15.24 17.42 4.22
C VAL A 50 -16.58 17.38 4.92
N GLU A 51 -17.02 16.21 5.40
CA GLU A 51 -18.29 16.06 6.12
C GLU A 51 -18.32 16.85 7.42
N PHE A 52 -17.22 16.84 8.18
CA PHE A 52 -17.10 17.63 9.40
C PHE A 52 -17.16 19.13 9.12
N GLU A 53 -16.45 19.60 8.10
CA GLU A 53 -16.36 21.01 7.72
C GLU A 53 -17.64 21.55 7.10
N GLN A 54 -18.36 20.71 6.35
CA GLN A 54 -19.64 21.06 5.76
C GLN A 54 -20.76 21.09 6.80
N GLY A 55 -20.72 20.24 7.83
CA GLY A 55 -21.76 20.21 8.86
C GLY A 55 -23.18 19.96 8.32
N GLY A 56 -23.30 19.42 7.10
CA GLY A 56 -24.56 19.26 6.35
C GLY A 56 -24.84 20.34 5.29
N GLU A 57 -24.04 21.39 5.20
CA GLU A 57 -24.19 22.50 4.26
C GLU A 57 -23.35 22.32 2.97
N ALA A 58 -23.77 22.96 1.87
CA ALA A 58 -23.13 22.79 0.55
C ALA A 58 -21.67 23.28 0.49
N ARG A 59 -21.21 24.11 1.44
CA ARG A 59 -19.83 24.63 1.48
C ARG A 59 -19.37 24.93 2.90
N ALA A 60 -18.16 24.47 3.22
CA ALA A 60 -17.51 24.73 4.50
C ALA A 60 -17.07 26.20 4.65
N ALA A 61 -17.28 26.77 5.83
CA ALA A 61 -16.90 28.15 6.15
C ALA A 61 -15.46 28.29 6.69
N TYR A 62 -14.83 27.22 7.22
CA TYR A 62 -13.63 27.34 8.06
C TYR A 62 -12.56 26.24 7.90
N GLY A 63 -12.34 25.74 6.67
CA GLY A 63 -11.46 24.60 6.38
C GLY A 63 -9.97 24.71 6.79
N ALA A 64 -9.42 25.92 6.93
CA ALA A 64 -7.99 26.10 7.20
C ALA A 64 -7.61 25.85 8.68
N GLN A 65 -8.52 26.06 9.64
CA GLN A 65 -8.21 25.84 11.07
C GLN A 65 -8.22 24.36 11.45
N LEU A 66 -9.15 23.58 10.90
CA LEU A 66 -9.21 22.15 11.16
C LEU A 66 -7.98 21.43 10.63
N ILE A 67 -7.56 21.71 9.39
CA ILE A 67 -6.37 21.07 8.80
C ILE A 67 -5.12 21.37 9.64
N LYS A 68 -4.95 22.61 10.12
CA LYS A 68 -3.85 22.97 11.02
C LYS A 68 -3.87 22.18 12.33
N ARG A 69 -5.06 22.02 12.93
CA ARG A 69 -5.22 21.25 14.17
C ARG A 69 -4.96 19.76 13.94
N LEU A 70 -5.55 19.17 12.90
CA LEU A 70 -5.35 17.77 12.53
C LEU A 70 -3.87 17.46 12.23
N SER A 71 -3.19 18.35 11.50
CA SER A 71 -1.75 18.20 11.21
C SER A 71 -0.94 18.15 12.50
N LYS A 72 -1.18 19.07 13.45
CA LYS A 72 -0.49 19.08 14.74
C LYS A 72 -0.79 17.82 15.56
N ASP A 73 -2.05 17.43 15.66
CA ASP A 73 -2.49 16.31 16.50
C ASP A 73 -2.00 14.96 15.93
N LEU A 74 -2.00 14.79 14.61
CA LEU A 74 -1.53 13.57 13.95
C LEU A 74 0.00 13.43 14.02
N CYS A 75 0.77 14.50 13.79
CA CYS A 75 2.23 14.47 13.95
C CYS A 75 2.69 14.22 15.40
N LEU A 76 1.84 14.51 16.39
CA LEU A 76 2.14 14.18 17.78
C LEU A 76 1.92 12.69 18.07
N ARG A 77 1.00 12.05 17.35
CA ARG A 77 0.58 10.67 17.60
C ARG A 77 1.36 9.63 16.78
N TYR A 78 1.73 9.97 15.56
CA TYR A 78 2.43 9.12 14.59
C TYR A 78 3.73 9.78 14.15
#